data_AF-A0A024TY63-F1
#
_entry.id   AF-A0A024TY63-F1
#
_cell.length_a   1.000
_cell.length_b   1.000
_cell.length_c   1.000
_cell.angle_alpha   90.00
_cell.angle_beta   90.00
_cell.angle_gamma   90.00
#
_symmetry.space_group_name_H-M   'P 1'
#
loop_
_entity.id
_entity.type
_entity.pdbx_description
1 polymer ?
#
loop_
_entity_poly.entity_id
_entity_poly.type
_entity_poly.pdbx_seq_one_letter_code
_entity_poly.pdbx_strand_id
1 'polypeptide(L)'
;MVDVAKDFGVARSKIRNVWVRASVNVLDPRQPCSDVAARVKGRVGRKQVHQSIVERLRAIPKARLTTFRSVAAVMKVPKSTLHRYYKKGMFVKYSSVLKPALTDANKMVRLKWALDAIKLGQSQQAGWDFGVVASQCDA
;
A
#
# COMPACT_ATOMS: atom_id res chain seq x y z
N MET A 1 41.92 -16.22 -18.56
CA MET A 1 40.79 -16.57 -17.65
C MET A 1 41.26 -16.98 -16.26
N VAL A 2 42.40 -17.66 -16.10
CA VAL A 2 42.90 -18.09 -14.77
C VAL A 2 43.46 -16.92 -13.97
N ASP A 3 44.13 -15.98 -14.63
CA ASP A 3 44.73 -14.81 -13.96
C ASP A 3 43.64 -13.87 -13.46
N VAL A 4 42.67 -13.55 -14.32
CA VAL A 4 41.43 -12.86 -13.93
C VAL A 4 40.69 -13.60 -12.79
N ALA A 5 40.74 -14.93 -12.72
CA ALA A 5 40.13 -15.67 -11.61
C ALA A 5 40.82 -15.44 -10.27
N LYS A 6 42.15 -15.30 -10.28
CA LYS A 6 42.95 -14.99 -9.11
C LYS A 6 42.72 -13.54 -8.65
N ASP A 7 42.69 -12.59 -9.60
CA ASP A 7 42.51 -11.17 -9.31
C ASP A 7 41.17 -10.89 -8.61
N PHE A 8 40.10 -11.57 -9.03
CA PHE A 8 38.75 -11.41 -8.46
C PHE A 8 38.42 -12.43 -7.35
N GLY A 9 39.32 -13.36 -7.03
CA GLY A 9 39.10 -14.39 -5.99
C GLY A 9 37.89 -15.30 -6.26
N VAL A 10 37.53 -15.51 -7.52
CA VAL A 10 36.36 -16.32 -7.92
C VAL A 10 36.78 -17.50 -8.78
N ALA A 11 36.03 -18.60 -8.70
CA ALA A 11 36.29 -19.77 -9.53
C ALA A 11 36.28 -19.41 -11.04
N ARG A 12 37.21 -19.99 -11.80
CA ARG A 12 37.32 -19.83 -13.26
C ARG A 12 35.98 -20.02 -14.00
N SER A 13 35.14 -20.93 -13.52
CA SER A 13 33.80 -21.19 -14.09
C SER A 13 32.87 -19.98 -14.00
N LYS A 14 32.94 -19.17 -12.93
CA LYS A 14 32.14 -17.95 -12.80
C LYS A 14 32.52 -16.90 -13.82
N ILE A 15 33.82 -16.69 -14.01
CA ILE A 15 34.34 -15.77 -15.03
C ILE A 15 33.96 -16.22 -16.43
N ARG A 16 34.11 -17.51 -16.72
CA ARG A 16 33.64 -18.08 -18.00
C ARG A 16 32.16 -17.80 -18.22
N ASN A 17 31.31 -18.05 -17.22
CA ASN A 17 29.87 -17.81 -17.33
C ASN A 17 29.53 -16.34 -17.54
N VAL A 18 30.27 -15.42 -16.91
CA VAL A 18 30.13 -13.97 -17.11
C VAL A 18 30.52 -13.58 -18.53
N TRP A 19 31.66 -14.05 -19.03
CA TRP A 19 32.13 -13.76 -20.40
C TRP A 19 31.17 -14.27 -21.47
N VAL A 20 30.64 -15.49 -21.31
CA VAL A 20 29.63 -16.05 -22.22
C VAL A 20 28.34 -15.22 -22.19
N ARG A 21 27.96 -14.68 -21.02
CA ARG A 21 26.76 -13.84 -20.87
C ARG A 21 26.93 -12.43 -21.43
N ALA A 22 28.13 -11.87 -21.34
CA ALA A 22 28.43 -10.54 -21.82
C ALA A 22 28.49 -10.46 -23.35
N SER A 23 28.41 -11.60 -24.06
CA SER A 23 28.53 -11.77 -25.52
C SER A 23 28.73 -10.47 -26.29
N VAL A 24 29.96 -10.27 -26.77
CA VAL A 24 30.38 -9.02 -27.41
C VAL A 24 29.50 -8.74 -28.61
N ASN A 25 28.80 -7.62 -28.58
CA ASN A 25 27.95 -7.17 -29.67
C ASN A 25 28.73 -6.12 -30.48
N VAL A 26 29.37 -6.57 -31.55
CA VAL A 26 30.23 -5.74 -32.40
C VAL A 26 29.45 -4.76 -33.30
N LEU A 27 28.13 -4.89 -33.34
CA LEU A 27 27.24 -4.12 -34.20
C LEU A 27 26.76 -2.82 -33.56
N ASP A 28 26.77 -2.71 -32.23
CA ASP A 28 26.27 -1.55 -31.51
C ASP A 28 27.41 -0.85 -30.75
N PRO A 29 27.92 0.29 -31.25
CA PRO A 29 29.04 1.02 -30.62
C PRO A 29 28.71 1.53 -29.22
N ARG A 30 27.42 1.68 -28.88
CA ARG A 30 26.97 2.21 -27.59
C ARG A 30 26.81 1.13 -26.52
N GLN A 31 26.61 -0.11 -26.93
CA GLN A 31 26.42 -1.24 -26.02
C GLN A 31 27.22 -2.45 -26.51
N PRO A 32 28.55 -2.46 -26.27
CA PRO A 32 29.45 -3.49 -26.78
C PRO A 32 29.25 -4.87 -26.12
N CYS A 33 28.45 -4.95 -25.04
CA CYS A 33 28.17 -6.18 -24.33
C CYS A 33 26.69 -6.29 -23.94
N SER A 34 26.17 -7.53 -23.96
CA SER A 34 24.83 -7.83 -23.46
C SER A 34 24.75 -7.77 -21.94
N ASP A 35 23.53 -7.60 -21.42
CA ASP A 35 23.27 -7.50 -19.98
C ASP A 35 23.78 -8.74 -19.20
N VAL A 36 24.69 -8.48 -18.25
CA VAL A 36 25.32 -9.48 -17.37
C VAL A 36 24.67 -9.49 -15.98
N ALA A 37 23.63 -8.69 -15.75
CA ALA A 37 22.96 -8.60 -14.46
C ALA A 37 22.46 -9.97 -13.95
N ALA A 38 22.28 -10.06 -12.63
CA ALA A 38 21.79 -11.27 -12.01
C ALA A 38 20.42 -11.65 -12.57
N ARG A 39 20.30 -12.87 -13.11
CA ARG A 39 19.03 -13.43 -13.63
C ARG A 39 18.04 -13.85 -12.55
N VAL A 40 18.33 -13.51 -11.30
CA VAL A 40 17.51 -13.83 -10.14
C VAL A 40 16.29 -12.91 -10.17
N LYS A 41 15.28 -13.30 -10.95
CA LYS A 41 14.06 -12.51 -11.17
C LYS A 41 13.03 -12.79 -10.06
N GLY A 42 12.39 -11.74 -9.56
CA GLY A 42 11.25 -11.84 -8.63
C GLY A 42 11.62 -12.07 -7.16
N ARG A 43 10.66 -12.62 -6.40
CA ARG A 43 10.84 -12.93 -4.97
C ARG A 43 11.70 -14.19 -4.80
N VAL A 44 12.99 -14.01 -4.56
CA VAL A 44 13.93 -15.11 -4.29
C VAL A 44 14.31 -15.12 -2.81
N GLY A 45 14.21 -16.29 -2.17
CA GLY A 45 14.39 -16.48 -0.73
C GLY A 45 13.16 -17.10 -0.05
N ARG A 46 13.09 -17.00 1.30
CA ARG A 46 12.01 -17.61 2.09
C ARG A 46 10.64 -17.06 1.66
N LYS A 47 9.80 -17.95 1.13
CA LYS A 47 8.43 -17.62 0.71
C LYS A 47 7.57 -17.17 1.90
N GLN A 48 6.66 -16.25 1.62
CA GLN A 48 5.68 -15.80 2.59
C GLN A 48 4.67 -16.92 2.85
N VAL A 49 4.60 -17.37 4.10
CA VAL A 49 3.69 -18.46 4.52
C VAL A 49 2.23 -18.02 4.47
N HIS A 50 1.93 -16.80 4.93
CA HIS A 50 0.55 -16.29 4.99
C HIS A 50 0.30 -15.26 3.88
N GLN A 51 -0.07 -15.71 2.69
CA GLN A 51 -0.35 -14.82 1.55
C GLN A 51 -1.66 -14.05 1.74
N SER A 52 -2.70 -14.70 2.27
CA SER A 52 -4.02 -14.10 2.58
C SER A 52 -4.08 -13.28 3.86
N ILE A 53 -2.93 -12.85 4.42
CA ILE A 53 -2.89 -12.12 5.69
C ILE A 53 -3.68 -10.81 5.62
N VAL A 54 -3.64 -10.13 4.47
CA VAL A 54 -4.29 -8.82 4.26
C VAL A 54 -5.81 -8.97 4.18
N GLU A 55 -6.29 -9.97 3.45
CA GLU A 55 -7.72 -10.28 3.34
C GLU A 55 -8.32 -10.65 4.70
N ARG A 56 -7.61 -11.51 5.43
CA ARG A 56 -8.01 -11.91 6.78
C ARG A 56 -8.01 -10.74 7.76
N LEU A 57 -7.08 -9.80 7.62
CA LEU A 57 -7.08 -8.57 8.41
C LEU A 57 -8.29 -7.69 8.08
N ARG A 58 -8.70 -7.59 6.81
CA ARG A 58 -9.89 -6.82 6.41
C ARG A 58 -11.19 -7.42 6.95
N ALA A 59 -11.27 -8.74 7.07
CA ALA A 59 -12.44 -9.42 7.61
C ALA A 59 -12.66 -9.17 9.11
N ILE A 60 -11.62 -8.76 9.85
CA ILE A 60 -11.70 -8.54 11.30
C ILE A 60 -12.25 -7.13 11.57
N PRO A 61 -13.23 -6.97 12.48
CA PRO A 61 -13.70 -5.67 12.90
C PRO A 61 -12.57 -4.78 13.43
N LYS A 62 -12.57 -3.50 13.06
CA LYS A 62 -11.52 -2.53 13.45
C LYS A 62 -11.25 -2.50 14.96
N ALA A 63 -12.28 -2.68 15.79
CA ALA A 63 -12.15 -2.73 17.25
C ALA A 63 -11.19 -3.83 17.76
N ARG A 64 -11.07 -4.94 17.02
CA ARG A 64 -10.16 -6.06 17.37
C ARG A 64 -8.78 -5.95 16.69
N LEU A 65 -8.55 -4.91 15.88
CA LEU A 65 -7.28 -4.65 15.17
C LEU A 65 -6.33 -3.70 15.91
N THR A 66 -6.59 -3.39 17.18
CA THR A 66 -5.87 -2.36 17.95
C THR A 66 -4.45 -2.77 18.35
N THR A 67 -4.27 -4.01 18.79
CA THR A 67 -2.98 -4.54 19.26
C THR A 67 -2.59 -5.82 18.54
N PHE A 68 -1.29 -6.02 18.32
CA PHE A 68 -0.79 -7.26 17.73
C PHE A 68 -1.20 -8.51 18.52
N ARG A 69 -1.38 -8.39 19.84
CA ARG A 69 -1.83 -9.50 20.69
C ARG A 69 -3.29 -9.87 20.40
N SER A 70 -4.18 -8.86 20.29
CA SER A 70 -5.57 -9.06 19.89
C SER A 70 -5.68 -9.68 18.50
N VAL A 71 -4.95 -9.12 17.53
CA VAL A 71 -4.92 -9.62 16.16
C VAL A 71 -4.41 -11.06 16.12
N ALA A 72 -3.33 -11.37 16.85
CA ALA A 72 -2.80 -12.73 16.94
C ALA A 72 -3.83 -13.73 17.48
N ALA A 73 -4.59 -13.35 18.51
CA ALA A 73 -5.60 -14.21 19.12
C ALA A 73 -6.75 -14.54 18.14
N VAL A 74 -7.21 -13.55 17.37
CA VAL A 74 -8.28 -13.71 16.37
C VAL A 74 -7.77 -14.47 15.15
N MET A 75 -6.57 -14.13 14.66
CA MET A 75 -5.99 -14.72 13.45
C MET A 75 -5.33 -16.08 13.69
N LYS A 76 -5.09 -16.49 14.94
CA LYS A 76 -4.27 -17.67 15.27
C LYS A 76 -2.90 -17.64 14.59
N VAL A 77 -2.32 -16.45 14.46
CA VAL A 77 -0.97 -16.23 13.89
C VAL A 77 -0.07 -15.71 15.01
N PRO A 78 1.18 -16.19 15.14
CA PRO A 78 2.09 -15.69 16.16
C PRO A 78 2.32 -14.17 16.07
N LYS A 79 2.39 -13.51 17.22
CA LYS A 79 2.67 -12.07 17.31
C LYS A 79 3.95 -11.67 16.58
N SER A 80 4.99 -12.51 16.64
CA SER A 80 6.29 -12.28 15.99
C SER A 80 6.15 -12.25 14.46
N THR A 81 5.32 -13.13 13.90
CA THR A 81 5.00 -13.18 12.46
C THR A 81 4.24 -11.93 12.02
N LEU A 82 3.23 -11.51 12.79
CA LEU A 82 2.50 -10.27 12.52
C LEU A 82 3.40 -9.03 12.58
N HIS A 83 4.30 -8.96 13.56
CA HIS A 83 5.25 -7.86 13.69
C HIS A 83 6.23 -7.81 12.50
N ARG A 84 6.68 -8.97 12.02
CA ARG A 84 7.52 -9.06 10.81
C ARG A 84 6.77 -8.54 9.57
N TYR A 85 5.49 -8.87 9.42
CA TYR A 85 4.67 -8.39 8.32
C TYR A 85 4.36 -6.89 8.41
N TYR A 86 4.17 -6.37 9.62
CA TYR A 86 4.06 -4.93 9.86
C TYR A 86 5.32 -4.18 9.42
N LYS A 87 6.52 -4.67 9.80
CA LYS A 87 7.80 -4.08 9.36
C LYS A 87 8.02 -4.15 7.85
N LYS A 88 7.40 -5.11 7.16
CA LYS A 88 7.40 -5.21 5.70
C LYS A 88 6.38 -4.29 5.02
N GLY A 89 5.56 -3.55 5.77
CA GLY A 89 4.54 -2.66 5.22
C GLY A 89 3.30 -3.36 4.68
N MET A 90 3.06 -4.63 5.04
CA MET A 90 1.91 -5.39 4.54
C MET A 90 0.56 -4.88 5.08
N PHE A 91 0.59 -4.19 6.22
CA PHE A 91 -0.57 -3.53 6.82
C PHE A 91 -0.09 -2.48 7.83
N VAL A 92 -0.96 -1.52 8.14
CA VAL A 92 -0.66 -0.40 9.04
C VAL A 92 -1.39 -0.59 10.37
N LYS A 93 -0.77 -0.12 11.46
CA LYS A 93 -1.44 -0.04 12.76
C LYS A 93 -2.40 1.14 12.73
N TYR A 94 -3.69 0.88 12.97
CA TYR A 94 -4.67 1.93 13.14
C TYR A 94 -4.70 2.38 14.60
N SER A 95 -4.32 3.63 14.83
CA SER A 95 -4.62 4.34 16.07
C SER A 95 -5.55 5.50 15.72
N SER A 96 -6.82 5.39 16.07
CA SER A 96 -7.70 6.55 16.05
C SER A 96 -7.43 7.37 17.31
N VAL A 97 -6.90 8.58 17.16
CA VAL A 97 -7.02 9.59 18.22
C VAL A 97 -8.48 10.02 18.20
N LEU A 98 -9.29 9.41 19.05
CA LEU A 98 -10.63 9.92 19.32
C LEU A 98 -10.42 11.25 20.05
N LYS A 99 -10.95 12.34 19.48
CA LYS A 99 -11.07 13.58 20.26
C LYS A 99 -11.82 13.24 21.55
N PRO A 100 -11.49 13.88 22.69
CA PRO A 100 -12.17 13.63 23.95
C PRO A 100 -13.69 13.69 23.75
N ALA A 101 -14.40 12.81 24.45
CA ALA A 101 -15.84 12.69 24.31
C ALA A 101 -16.50 14.06 24.46
N LEU A 102 -17.27 14.48 23.44
CA LEU A 102 -18.02 15.73 23.50
C LEU A 102 -19.05 15.62 24.62
N THR A 103 -19.01 16.58 25.55
CA THR A 103 -20.10 16.78 26.49
C THR A 103 -21.38 17.15 25.73
N ASP A 104 -22.54 16.89 26.33
CA ASP A 104 -23.82 17.16 25.66
C ASP A 104 -23.99 18.64 25.30
N ALA A 105 -23.48 19.54 26.16
CA ALA A 105 -23.41 20.98 25.86
C ALA A 105 -22.61 21.27 24.57
N ASN A 106 -21.44 20.63 24.40
CA ASN A 106 -20.62 20.81 23.20
C ASN A 106 -21.29 20.24 21.94
N LYS A 107 -22.08 19.18 22.05
CA LYS A 107 -22.86 18.65 20.92
C LYS A 107 -23.90 19.67 20.44
N MET A 108 -24.61 20.31 21.37
CA MET A 108 -25.63 21.33 21.05
C MET A 108 -25.04 22.54 20.34
N VAL A 109 -23.89 23.04 20.80
CA VAL A 109 -23.20 24.17 20.15
C VAL A 109 -22.79 23.82 18.72
N ARG A 110 -22.25 22.61 18.50
CA ARG A 110 -21.85 22.17 17.15
C ARG A 110 -23.04 21.95 16.24
N LEU A 111 -24.15 21.43 16.76
CA LEU A 111 -25.39 21.26 16.00
C LEU A 111 -25.94 22.62 15.56
N LYS A 112 -25.98 23.59 16.49
CA LYS A 112 -26.40 24.97 16.19
C LYS A 112 -25.54 25.57 15.07
N TRP A 113 -24.22 25.50 15.21
CA TRP A 113 -23.28 26.00 14.19
C TRP A 113 -23.51 25.37 12.81
N ALA A 114 -23.73 24.05 12.75
CA ALA A 114 -24.00 23.36 11.49
C ALA A 114 -25.33 23.78 10.85
N LEU A 115 -26.39 23.94 11.66
CA LEU A 115 -27.69 24.41 11.19
C LEU A 115 -27.62 25.85 10.68
N ASP A 116 -26.88 26.71 11.38
CA ASP A 116 -26.69 28.10 10.97
C ASP A 116 -25.92 28.20 9.64
N ALA A 117 -24.90 27.35 9.45
CA ALA A 117 -24.16 27.26 8.19
C ALA A 117 -25.04 26.82 6.99
N ILE A 118 -25.98 25.88 7.21
CA ILE A 118 -26.91 25.43 6.16
C ILE A 118 -27.89 26.56 5.79
N LYS A 119 -28.41 27.28 6.78
CA LYS A 119 -29.34 28.41 6.56
C LYS A 119 -28.67 29.55 5.78
N LEU A 120 -27.40 29.83 6.07
CA LEU A 120 -26.60 30.82 5.33
C LEU A 120 -26.30 30.39 3.88
N GLY A 121 -26.15 29.07 3.63
CA GLY A 121 -25.99 28.53 2.28
C GLY A 121 -27.28 28.58 1.44
N GLN A 122 -28.45 28.42 2.07
CA GLN A 122 -29.74 28.51 1.38
C GLN A 122 -30.09 29.94 0.92
N SER A 123 -29.62 30.98 1.62
CA SER A 123 -29.79 32.36 1.15
C SER A 123 -28.95 32.70 -0.09
N GLN A 124 -27.91 31.91 -0.42
CA GLN A 124 -27.13 32.07 -1.65
C GLN A 124 -27.66 31.24 -2.83
N GLN A 125 -28.40 30.16 -2.56
CA GLN A 125 -28.96 29.29 -3.61
C GLN A 125 -30.23 29.86 -4.27
N ALA A 126 -30.93 30.79 -3.62
CA ALA A 126 -32.15 31.44 -4.14
C ALA A 126 -31.92 32.34 -5.38
N GLY A 127 -30.69 32.45 -5.89
CA GLY A 127 -30.33 33.19 -7.09
C GLY A 127 -30.08 32.35 -8.35
N TRP A 128 -30.26 31.02 -8.31
CA TRP A 128 -29.92 30.11 -9.43
C TRP A 128 -31.06 29.17 -9.84
N ASP A 129 -32.31 29.60 -9.74
CA ASP A 129 -33.43 28.87 -10.35
C ASP A 129 -33.49 29.20 -11.85
N PHE A 130 -32.72 28.47 -12.67
CA PHE A 130 -32.96 28.38 -14.10
C PHE A 130 -34.24 27.57 -14.32
N GLY A 131 -35.26 28.23 -14.88
CA GLY A 131 -36.56 27.66 -15.15
C GLY A 131 -36.51 26.36 -15.96
N VAL A 132 -37.07 25.30 -15.38
CA VAL A 132 -37.47 24.09 -16.12
C VAL A 132 -38.98 24.18 -16.29
N VAL A 133 -39.42 24.52 -17.51
CA VAL A 133 -40.81 24.41 -17.93
C VAL A 133 -41.12 22.92 -18.09
N ALA A 134 -41.92 22.36 -17.17
CA ALA A 134 -42.49 21.04 -17.35
C ALA A 134 -43.73 21.17 -18.25
N SER A 135 -43.60 20.72 -19.50
CA SER A 135 -44.72 20.55 -20.44
C SER A 135 -45.68 19.49 -19.90
N GLN A 136 -46.93 19.88 -19.63
CA GLN A 136 -48.05 18.96 -19.45
C GLN A 136 -48.28 18.16 -20.74
N CYS A 137 -48.33 16.83 -20.65
CA CYS A 137 -49.03 15.99 -21.60
C CYS A 137 -50.10 15.22 -20.81
N ASP A 138 -51.35 15.62 -20.99
CA ASP A 138 -52.54 14.92 -20.51
C ASP A 138 -53.05 13.93 -21.58
N ALA A 139 -53.61 12.83 -21.07
CA ALA A 139 -54.45 11.78 -21.68
C ALA A 139 -53.76 10.73 -22.57
#